data_AF-C0L6J5-F1
#
_entry.id   AF-C0L6J5-F1
#
_cell.length_a   1.000
_cell.length_b   1.000
_cell.length_c   1.000
_cell.angle_alpha   90.00
_cell.angle_beta   90.00
_cell.angle_gamma   90.00
#
_symmetry.space_group_name_H-M   'P 1'
#
loop_
_entity.id
_entity.type
_entity.pdbx_description
1 polymer ?
#
loop_
_entity_poly.entity_id
_entity_poly.type
_entity_poly.pdbx_seq_one_letter_code
_entity_poly.pdbx_strand_id
1 'polypeptide(L)'
;ASDYIDFYYKSDEEVACDEEVRAWWEEVRTKGHADKKDEPWWPAVDTRDGLIGVLTTIMWVTSGHHAAVNFGQYHYGGYFPNRPTVMRKKMPVEENKEEEMKKFMEMP
;
A
#
# COMPACT_ATOMS: atom_id res chain seq x y z
N ALA A 1 18.60 -1.93 -4.31
CA ALA A 1 18.39 -3.33 -3.88
C ALA A 1 19.42 -4.22 -4.55
N SER A 2 19.46 -4.24 -5.89
CA SER A 2 20.38 -5.07 -6.68
C SER A 2 21.84 -4.97 -6.24
N ASP A 3 22.45 -3.78 -6.25
CA ASP A 3 23.86 -3.62 -5.83
C ASP A 3 24.17 -4.17 -4.43
N TYR A 4 23.21 -4.08 -3.50
CA TYR A 4 23.38 -4.62 -2.14
C TYR A 4 23.26 -6.14 -2.15
N ILE A 5 22.25 -6.69 -2.82
CA ILE A 5 22.06 -8.15 -2.93
C ILE A 5 23.22 -8.80 -3.68
N ASP A 6 23.65 -8.25 -4.81
CA ASP A 6 24.80 -8.75 -5.59
C ASP A 6 26.12 -8.65 -4.80
N PHE A 7 26.19 -7.77 -3.80
CA PHE A 7 27.34 -7.70 -2.90
C PHE A 7 27.37 -8.86 -1.91
N TYR A 8 26.23 -9.25 -1.31
CA TYR A 8 26.17 -10.29 -0.28
C TYR A 8 25.90 -11.70 -0.80
N TYR A 9 25.13 -11.84 -1.88
CA TYR A 9 24.79 -13.11 -2.51
C TYR A 9 25.40 -13.17 -3.91
N LYS A 10 26.29 -14.14 -4.15
CA LYS A 10 27.00 -14.33 -5.42
C LYS A 10 26.30 -15.28 -6.38
N SER A 11 25.33 -16.05 -5.88
CA SER A 11 24.55 -16.99 -6.67
C SER A 11 23.13 -17.11 -6.12
N ASP A 12 22.23 -17.75 -6.88
CA ASP A 12 20.85 -17.97 -6.42
C ASP A 12 20.83 -19.05 -5.33
N GLU A 13 21.75 -20.00 -5.41
CA GLU A 13 21.94 -21.04 -4.41
C GLU A 13 22.28 -20.44 -3.04
N GLU A 14 23.07 -19.36 -2.97
CA GLU A 14 23.36 -18.68 -1.70
C GLU A 14 22.10 -18.08 -1.06
N VAL A 15 21.15 -17.58 -1.86
CA VAL A 15 19.84 -17.11 -1.36
C VAL A 15 18.98 -18.29 -0.92
N ALA A 16 18.90 -19.35 -1.74
CA ALA A 16 18.10 -20.52 -1.44
C ALA A 16 18.58 -21.29 -0.18
N CYS A 17 19.89 -21.25 0.10
CA CYS A 17 20.50 -21.88 1.28
C CYS A 17 20.44 -21.01 2.54
N ASP A 18 20.04 -19.74 2.44
CA ASP A 18 19.92 -18.86 3.59
C ASP A 18 18.66 -19.19 4.41
N GLU A 19 18.88 -19.88 5.53
CA GLU A 19 17.80 -20.32 6.41
C GLU A 19 17.04 -19.15 7.04
N GLU A 20 17.73 -18.03 7.34
CA GLU A 20 17.13 -16.87 7.98
C GLU A 20 16.23 -16.11 6.99
N VAL A 21 16.69 -15.90 5.76
CA VAL A 21 15.88 -15.26 4.70
C VAL A 21 14.64 -16.10 4.38
N ARG A 22 14.78 -17.43 4.28
CA ARG A 22 13.65 -18.32 4.02
C ARG A 22 12.64 -18.31 5.17
N ALA A 23 13.12 -18.40 6.42
CA ALA A 23 12.25 -18.36 7.60
C ALA A 23 11.53 -17.02 7.73
N TRP A 24 12.23 -15.91 7.46
CA TRP A 24 11.64 -14.58 7.44
C TRP A 24 10.51 -14.48 6.41
N TRP A 25 10.76 -14.89 5.16
CA TRP A 25 9.74 -14.80 4.12
C TRP A 25 8.55 -15.73 4.38
N GLU A 26 8.80 -16.92 4.92
CA GLU A 26 7.76 -17.84 5.36
C GLU A 26 6.89 -17.21 6.47
N GLU A 27 7.48 -16.53 7.45
CA GLU A 27 6.74 -15.85 8.50
C GLU A 27 5.90 -14.68 7.97
N VAL A 28 6.46 -13.84 7.10
CA VAL A 28 5.71 -12.74 6.45
C VAL A 28 4.46 -13.29 5.74
N ARG A 29 4.61 -14.37 4.97
CA ARG A 29 3.50 -14.99 4.24
C ARG A 29 2.50 -15.69 5.16
N THR A 30 2.96 -16.52 6.08
CA THR A 30 2.10 -17.47 6.81
C THR A 30 1.55 -16.94 8.12
N LYS A 31 2.21 -15.94 8.73
CA LYS A 31 1.75 -15.28 9.97
C LYS A 31 1.35 -13.83 9.71
N GLY A 32 2.18 -13.05 9.03
CA GLY A 32 1.92 -11.64 8.74
C GLY A 32 0.70 -11.43 7.82
N HIS A 33 0.59 -12.25 6.79
CA HIS A 33 -0.49 -12.26 5.81
C HIS A 33 -1.19 -13.63 5.75
N ALA A 34 -1.45 -14.22 6.91
CA ALA A 34 -1.98 -15.58 7.06
C ALA A 34 -3.29 -15.82 6.28
N ASP A 35 -4.12 -14.80 6.13
CA ASP A 35 -5.38 -14.82 5.39
C ASP A 35 -5.19 -15.02 3.87
N LYS A 36 -4.00 -14.72 3.37
CA LYS A 36 -3.63 -14.76 1.94
C LYS A 36 -2.47 -15.70 1.65
N LYS A 37 -2.05 -16.51 2.61
CA LYS A 37 -0.83 -17.34 2.49
C LYS A 37 -0.83 -18.29 1.29
N ASP A 38 -2.02 -18.69 0.81
CA ASP A 38 -2.23 -19.68 -0.26
C ASP A 38 -2.44 -19.02 -1.64
N GLU A 39 -2.34 -17.69 -1.73
CA GLU A 39 -2.54 -16.96 -2.98
C GLU A 39 -1.40 -17.19 -4.00
N PRO A 40 -1.70 -17.29 -5.30
CA PRO A 40 -0.71 -17.70 -6.31
C PRO A 40 0.32 -16.61 -6.67
N TRP A 41 0.10 -15.36 -6.22
CA TRP A 41 0.95 -14.23 -6.57
C TRP A 41 2.12 -14.01 -5.59
N TRP A 42 2.27 -14.84 -4.55
CA TRP A 42 3.43 -14.73 -3.65
C TRP A 42 4.73 -14.95 -4.43
N PRO A 43 5.67 -13.99 -4.42
CA PRO A 43 6.96 -14.21 -5.03
C PRO A 43 7.76 -15.25 -4.25
N ALA A 44 8.55 -16.04 -4.98
CA ALA A 44 9.56 -16.91 -4.39
C ALA A 44 10.78 -16.08 -3.96
N VAL A 45 11.42 -16.48 -2.87
CA VAL A 45 12.64 -15.87 -2.33
C VAL A 45 13.72 -16.95 -2.25
N ASP A 46 13.97 -17.58 -3.39
CA ASP A 46 14.96 -18.63 -3.63
C ASP A 46 15.96 -18.24 -4.74
N THR A 47 15.83 -17.02 -5.28
CA THR A 47 16.72 -16.43 -6.29
C THR A 47 17.08 -15.00 -5.90
N ARG A 48 18.20 -14.48 -6.42
CA ARG A 48 18.58 -13.07 -6.19
C ARG A 48 17.52 -12.13 -6.72
N ASP A 49 16.98 -12.39 -7.91
CA ASP A 49 15.92 -11.56 -8.50
C ASP A 49 14.63 -11.57 -7.66
N GLY A 50 14.25 -12.72 -7.11
CA GLY A 50 13.11 -12.83 -6.19
C GLY A 50 13.30 -11.99 -4.93
N LEU A 51 14.47 -12.10 -4.28
CA LEU A 51 14.81 -11.32 -3.09
C LEU A 51 14.90 -9.81 -3.39
N ILE A 52 15.52 -9.43 -4.52
CA ILE A 52 15.58 -8.04 -4.99
C ILE A 52 14.17 -7.47 -5.18
N GLY A 53 13.28 -8.21 -5.81
CA GLY A 53 11.90 -7.79 -6.06
C GLY A 53 11.13 -7.55 -4.76
N VAL A 54 11.23 -8.49 -3.80
CA VAL A 54 10.59 -8.37 -2.49
C VAL A 54 11.12 -7.16 -1.71
N LEU A 55 12.45 -7.03 -1.58
CA LEU A 55 13.06 -5.93 -0.84
C LEU A 55 12.79 -4.57 -1.48
N THR A 56 12.82 -4.49 -2.81
CA THR A 56 12.47 -3.27 -3.55
C THR A 56 11.03 -2.86 -3.27
N THR A 57 10.11 -3.82 -3.24
CA THR A 57 8.70 -3.57 -2.92
C THR A 57 8.54 -3.04 -1.51
N ILE A 58 9.18 -3.66 -0.51
CA ILE A 58 9.12 -3.22 0.89
C ILE A 58 9.69 -1.81 1.05
N MET A 59 10.87 -1.54 0.47
CA MET A 59 11.49 -0.21 0.52
C MET A 59 10.60 0.84 -0.15
N TRP A 60 10.01 0.54 -1.30
CA TRP A 60 9.11 1.45 -2.01
C TRP A 60 7.84 1.75 -1.20
N VAL A 61 7.19 0.72 -0.67
CA VAL A 61 5.93 0.85 0.08
C VAL A 61 6.13 1.71 1.34
N THR A 62 7.21 1.46 2.07
CA THR A 62 7.52 2.17 3.33
C THR A 62 8.04 3.59 3.12
N SER A 63 8.48 3.94 1.90
CA SER A 63 9.03 5.26 1.57
C SER A 63 8.15 6.02 0.56
N GLY A 64 8.43 5.87 -0.73
CA GLY A 64 7.82 6.64 -1.82
C GLY A 64 6.31 6.50 -1.86
N HIS A 65 5.78 5.28 -1.70
CA HIS A 65 4.34 5.07 -1.65
C HIS A 65 3.70 5.75 -0.44
N HIS A 66 4.23 5.51 0.77
CA HIS A 66 3.75 6.16 2.00
C HIS A 66 3.77 7.69 1.86
N ALA A 67 4.88 8.26 1.40
CA ALA A 67 5.00 9.71 1.18
C ALA A 67 3.95 10.24 0.22
N ALA A 68 3.73 9.56 -0.92
CA ALA A 68 2.79 9.97 -1.95
C ALA A 68 1.34 10.02 -1.45
N VAL A 69 0.93 9.06 -0.60
CA VAL A 69 -0.45 9.01 -0.06
C VAL A 69 -0.61 9.77 1.26
N ASN A 70 0.47 10.04 1.99
CA ASN A 70 0.43 10.65 3.32
C ASN A 70 0.56 12.18 3.30
N PHE A 71 1.60 12.74 2.67
CA PHE A 71 1.92 14.17 2.82
C PHE A 71 0.96 15.09 2.07
N GLY A 72 0.16 14.55 1.15
CA GLY A 72 -0.94 15.27 0.50
C GLY A 72 -2.21 15.36 1.35
N GLN A 73 -2.33 14.61 2.45
CA GLN A 73 -3.59 14.51 3.19
C GLN A 73 -4.12 15.86 3.66
N TYR A 74 -3.30 16.69 4.29
CA TYR A 74 -3.73 18.01 4.77
C TYR A 74 -3.88 19.02 3.63
N HIS A 75 -2.99 19.01 2.63
CA HIS A 75 -3.06 19.93 1.50
C HIS A 75 -4.38 19.82 0.74
N TYR A 76 -4.90 18.59 0.55
CA TYR A 76 -6.17 18.36 -0.13
C TYR A 76 -7.35 18.22 0.84
N GLY A 77 -7.15 17.70 2.05
CA GLY A 77 -8.22 17.44 3.01
C GLY A 77 -8.44 18.54 4.05
N GLY A 78 -7.51 19.49 4.19
CA GLY A 78 -7.63 20.63 5.10
C GLY A 78 -8.76 21.58 4.70
N TYR A 79 -9.06 21.68 3.40
CA TYR A 79 -10.28 22.30 2.90
C TYR A 79 -11.36 21.24 2.72
N PHE A 80 -12.26 21.14 3.72
CA PHE A 80 -13.22 20.03 3.83
C PHE A 80 -14.04 19.75 2.56
N PRO A 81 -14.57 20.76 1.82
CA PRO A 81 -15.32 20.50 0.59
C PRO A 81 -14.53 19.77 -0.51
N ASN A 82 -13.19 19.83 -0.50
CA ASN A 82 -12.34 19.16 -1.48
C ASN A 82 -12.14 17.66 -1.19
N ARG A 83 -12.25 17.21 0.07
CA ARG A 83 -12.14 15.78 0.45
C ARG A 83 -13.00 15.45 1.69
N PRO A 84 -14.34 15.47 1.57
CA PRO A 84 -15.23 15.13 2.68
C PRO A 84 -15.07 13.66 3.06
N THR A 85 -15.00 13.37 4.37
CA THR A 85 -14.88 12.00 4.89
C THR A 85 -16.23 11.33 5.17
N VAL A 86 -17.32 12.12 5.14
CA VAL A 86 -18.69 11.65 5.41
C VAL A 86 -19.69 12.50 4.64
N MET A 87 -20.80 11.88 4.21
CA MET A 87 -21.98 12.59 3.73
C MET A 87 -23.11 12.40 4.74
N ARG A 88 -23.80 13.49 5.10
CA ARG A 88 -24.91 13.48 6.08
C ARG A 88 -26.30 13.52 5.44
N LYS A 89 -26.35 13.84 4.14
CA LYS A 89 -27.57 13.87 3.35
C LYS A 89 -27.47 12.85 2.21
N LYS A 90 -28.62 12.35 1.77
CA LYS A 90 -28.72 11.54 0.55
C LYS A 90 -28.42 12.39 -0.68
N MET A 91 -28.14 11.74 -1.79
CA MET A 91 -28.05 12.42 -3.09
C MET A 91 -29.36 13.17 -3.37
N PRO A 92 -29.29 14.44 -3.82
CA PRO A 92 -30.48 15.17 -4.22
C PRO A 92 -31.14 14.51 -5.43
N VAL A 93 -32.46 14.58 -5.50
CA VAL A 93 -33.26 14.24 -6.69
C VAL A 93 -33.57 15.52 -7.46
N GLU A 94 -34.07 15.42 -8.70
CA GLU A 94 -34.28 16.59 -9.57
C GLU A 94 -35.32 17.58 -9.02
N GLU A 95 -36.24 17.09 -8.18
CA GLU A 95 -37.24 17.88 -7.48
C GLU A 95 -36.62 18.69 -6.32
N ASN A 96 -37.11 19.92 -6.07
CA ASN A 96 -36.70 20.79 -4.96
C ASN A 96 -35.21 21.19 -4.93
N LYS A 97 -34.52 21.17 -6.08
CA LYS A 97 -33.08 21.48 -6.22
C LYS A 97 -32.67 22.85 -5.67
N GLU A 98 -33.46 23.90 -5.89
CA GLU A 98 -33.16 25.25 -5.41
C GLU A 98 -33.20 25.35 -3.88
N GLU A 99 -34.20 24.71 -3.25
CA GLU A 99 -34.35 24.73 -1.79
C GLU A 99 -33.22 23.93 -1.11
N GLU A 100 -32.86 22.76 -1.65
CA GLU A 100 -31.76 21.96 -1.10
C GLU A 100 -30.39 22.61 -1.31
N MET A 101 -30.17 23.29 -2.46
CA MET A 101 -28.94 24.05 -2.68
C MET A 101 -28.82 25.22 -1.69
N LYS A 102 -29.92 25.93 -1.41
CA LYS A 102 -29.93 27.01 -0.42
C LYS A 102 -29.58 26.48 0.98
N LYS A 103 -30.18 25.36 1.40
CA LYS A 103 -29.85 24.70 2.68
C LYS A 103 -28.39 24.26 2.77
N PHE A 104 -27.80 23.78 1.66
CA PHE A 104 -26.38 23.40 1.61
C PHE A 104 -25.46 24.62 1.77
N MET A 105 -25.76 25.74 1.14
CA MET A 105 -24.94 26.95 1.26
C MET A 105 -25.04 27.59 2.66
N GLU A 106 -26.19 27.48 3.33
CA GLU A 106 -26.39 27.95 4.71
C GLU A 106 -25.72 27.03 5.74
N MET A 107 -25.67 25.72 5.47
CA MET A 107 -25.08 24.70 6.35
C MET A 107 -24.29 23.65 5.53
N PRO A 108 -23.03 23.94 5.17
CA PRO A 108 -22.19 23.05 4.36
C PRO A 108 -21.83 21.73 5.04
#